data_AF-A0A1G5C5Q4-F1
#
_entry.id   AF-A0A1G5C5Q4-F1
#
_cell.length_a   1.000
_cell.length_b   1.000
_cell.length_c   1.000
_cell.angle_alpha   90.00
_cell.angle_beta   90.00
_cell.angle_gamma   90.00
#
_symmetry.space_group_name_H-M   'P 1'
#
loop_
_entity.id
_entity.type
_entity.pdbx_description
1 polymer ?
#
loop_
_entity_poly.entity_id
_entity_poly.type
_entity_poly.pdbx_seq_one_letter_code
_entity_poly.pdbx_strand_id
1 'polypeptide(L)'
;MISIVVPTFNEKGNIHPLLERIDATLGKIDYEVIFVDDSNDETPDVIREEAKNNPHVVLHHRENEKGLATAVVKGFRLAKGDYVACMDADLQHPPEVLLDMYAAMLAHADMAIPSRLIPGGSDGGLDLIRKIISSSAKYIAKIILPCLRKISDPTSGLFMVRRELLEGADLNPIGWKIMVEVIAQCNVKKILETPYSFHDRESGESKISLKVSLQFIQQLFHLRLNCVNKGKGMKVAVWSPEKLAEKKAAITEA
;
A
#
# COMPACT_ATOMS: atom_id res chain seq x y z
N MET A 1 3.81 -11.08 -13.01
CA MET A 1 3.31 -9.70 -13.25
C MET A 1 2.97 -9.00 -11.93
N ILE A 2 3.08 -7.67 -11.86
CA ILE A 2 2.67 -6.83 -10.71
C ILE A 2 1.39 -6.05 -11.04
N SER A 3 0.37 -6.09 -10.18
CA SER A 3 -0.77 -5.16 -10.25
C SER A 3 -0.63 -4.08 -9.19
N ILE A 4 -0.57 -2.82 -9.60
CA ILE A 4 -0.44 -1.67 -8.71
C ILE A 4 -1.80 -1.02 -8.55
N VAL A 5 -2.42 -1.21 -7.40
CA VAL A 5 -3.73 -0.63 -7.07
C VAL A 5 -3.52 0.75 -6.46
N VAL A 6 -4.06 1.76 -7.13
CA VAL A 6 -3.93 3.17 -6.76
C VAL A 6 -5.33 3.77 -6.55
N PRO A 7 -5.79 3.92 -5.29
CA PRO A 7 -7.05 4.63 -5.02
C PRO A 7 -6.86 6.13 -5.24
N THR A 8 -7.78 6.78 -5.95
CA THR A 8 -7.71 8.22 -6.26
C THR A 8 -8.96 8.98 -5.82
N PHE A 9 -8.76 10.21 -5.33
CA PHE A 9 -9.83 11.18 -5.07
C PHE A 9 -9.27 12.60 -5.22
N ASN A 10 -9.58 13.24 -6.34
CA ASN A 10 -9.11 14.55 -6.77
C ASN A 10 -7.58 14.63 -6.86
N GLU A 11 -6.99 13.75 -7.67
CA GLU A 11 -5.54 13.53 -7.79
C GLU A 11 -5.02 13.84 -9.21
N LYS A 12 -5.80 14.55 -10.03
CA LYS A 12 -5.51 14.81 -11.45
C LYS A 12 -4.08 15.28 -11.75
N GLY A 13 -3.50 16.09 -10.86
CA GLY A 13 -2.14 16.63 -11.01
C GLY A 13 -1.03 15.59 -10.79
N ASN A 14 -1.32 14.49 -10.11
CA ASN A 14 -0.34 13.49 -9.72
C ASN A 14 -0.33 12.26 -10.65
N ILE A 15 -1.35 12.09 -11.51
CA ILE A 15 -1.49 10.91 -12.38
C ILE A 15 -0.32 10.73 -13.34
N HIS A 16 0.02 11.79 -14.10
CA HIS A 16 1.09 11.71 -15.09
C HIS A 16 2.48 11.50 -14.44
N PRO A 17 2.90 12.30 -13.44
CA PRO A 17 4.17 12.07 -12.73
C PRO A 17 4.28 10.68 -12.08
N LEU A 18 3.17 10.16 -11.55
CA LEU A 18 3.14 8.81 -10.97
C LEU A 18 3.40 7.74 -12.03
N LEU A 19 2.71 7.82 -13.17
CA LEU A 19 2.88 6.85 -14.25
C LEU A 19 4.28 6.87 -14.86
N GLU A 20 4.84 8.06 -15.08
CA GLU A 20 6.21 8.21 -15.60
C GLU A 20 7.24 7.53 -14.69
N ARG A 21 7.13 7.76 -13.36
CA ARG A 21 8.05 7.16 -12.38
C ARG A 21 7.84 5.66 -12.20
N ILE A 22 6.60 5.17 -12.31
CA ILE A 22 6.32 3.73 -12.31
C ILE A 22 6.97 3.07 -13.53
N ASP A 23 6.79 3.62 -14.74
CA ASP A 23 7.36 3.09 -15.98
C ASP A 23 8.89 3.07 -15.93
N ALA A 24 9.50 4.17 -15.48
CA ALA A 24 10.95 4.24 -15.30
C ALA A 24 11.47 3.21 -14.28
N THR A 25 10.70 2.90 -13.24
CA THR A 25 11.06 1.93 -12.20
C THR A 25 10.90 0.48 -12.66
N LEU A 26 9.82 0.19 -13.37
CA LEU A 26 9.36 -1.18 -13.64
C LEU A 26 9.42 -1.56 -15.12
N GLY A 27 9.91 -0.74 -16.04
CA GLY A 27 9.81 -0.96 -17.49
C GLY A 27 10.37 -2.29 -18.04
N LYS A 28 11.12 -3.07 -17.24
CA LYS A 28 11.57 -4.44 -17.58
C LYS A 28 10.71 -5.55 -16.95
N ILE A 29 9.78 -5.21 -16.08
CA ILE A 29 8.92 -6.11 -15.32
C ILE A 29 7.51 -5.93 -15.85
N ASP A 30 6.80 -7.02 -16.09
CA ASP A 30 5.40 -6.95 -16.51
C ASP A 30 4.52 -6.38 -15.37
N TYR A 31 3.79 -5.30 -15.65
CA TYR A 31 2.95 -4.61 -14.67
C TYR A 31 1.66 -4.02 -15.27
N GLU A 32 0.68 -3.78 -14.38
CA GLU A 32 -0.49 -2.94 -14.65
C GLU A 32 -0.70 -1.97 -13.49
N VAL A 33 -1.26 -0.79 -13.78
CA VAL A 33 -1.68 0.22 -12.81
C VAL A 33 -3.19 0.33 -12.86
N ILE A 34 -3.84 -0.08 -11.78
CA ILE A 34 -5.29 -0.06 -11.62
C ILE A 34 -5.65 1.13 -10.76
N PHE A 35 -6.11 2.20 -11.39
CA PHE A 35 -6.72 3.31 -10.70
C PHE A 35 -8.15 2.97 -10.32
N VAL A 36 -8.45 3.10 -9.02
CA VAL A 36 -9.83 3.02 -8.52
C VAL A 36 -10.24 4.39 -8.02
N ASP A 37 -11.07 5.05 -8.81
CA ASP A 37 -11.31 6.48 -8.68
C ASP A 37 -12.70 6.80 -8.12
N ASP A 38 -12.76 7.65 -7.11
CA ASP A 38 -13.98 8.16 -6.49
C ASP A 38 -14.14 9.68 -6.70
N SER A 39 -13.39 10.26 -7.65
CA SER A 39 -13.23 11.71 -7.78
C SER A 39 -14.48 12.39 -8.33
N ASN A 40 -14.68 13.66 -7.97
CA ASN A 40 -15.73 14.51 -8.55
C ASN A 40 -15.14 15.60 -9.46
N ASP A 41 -13.83 15.60 -9.67
CA ASP A 41 -13.12 16.51 -10.57
C ASP A 41 -12.71 15.80 -11.86
N GLU A 42 -11.76 16.35 -12.61
CA GLU A 42 -11.29 15.83 -13.89
C GLU A 42 -10.30 14.65 -13.77
N THR A 43 -10.02 14.14 -12.57
CA THR A 43 -9.11 12.99 -12.36
C THR A 43 -9.43 11.77 -13.25
N PRO A 44 -10.68 11.27 -13.35
CA PRO A 44 -11.00 10.13 -14.22
C PRO A 44 -10.81 10.44 -15.70
N ASP A 45 -10.97 11.70 -16.13
CA ASP A 45 -10.75 12.10 -17.52
C ASP A 45 -9.26 12.07 -17.87
N VAL A 46 -8.40 12.55 -16.97
CA VAL A 46 -6.94 12.46 -17.11
C VAL A 46 -6.49 11.01 -17.19
N ILE A 47 -6.97 10.14 -16.29
CA ILE A 47 -6.60 8.71 -16.31
C ILE A 47 -7.08 8.04 -17.61
N ARG A 48 -8.28 8.38 -18.09
CA ARG A 48 -8.82 7.83 -19.34
C ARG A 48 -8.00 8.25 -20.55
N GLU A 49 -7.46 9.46 -20.57
CA GLU A 49 -6.58 9.93 -21.63
C GLU A 49 -5.26 9.14 -21.63
N GLU A 50 -4.63 8.96 -20.48
CA GLU A 50 -3.41 8.15 -20.33
C GLU A 50 -3.64 6.70 -20.80
N ALA A 51 -4.78 6.10 -20.45
CA ALA A 51 -5.12 4.73 -20.83
C ALA A 51 -5.31 4.52 -22.34
N LYS A 52 -5.54 5.57 -23.15
CA LYS A 52 -5.66 5.42 -24.62
C LYS A 52 -4.36 4.96 -25.27
N ASN A 53 -3.23 5.41 -24.73
CA ASN A 53 -1.90 5.17 -25.29
C ASN A 53 -1.02 4.28 -24.40
N ASN A 54 -1.49 3.94 -23.19
CA ASN A 54 -0.75 3.11 -22.24
C ASN A 54 -1.56 1.87 -21.85
N PRO A 55 -1.22 0.67 -22.39
CA PRO A 55 -1.95 -0.57 -22.09
C PRO A 55 -1.77 -1.05 -20.65
N HIS A 56 -0.79 -0.52 -19.90
CA HIS A 56 -0.61 -0.84 -18.49
C HIS A 56 -1.66 -0.13 -17.61
N VAL A 57 -2.37 0.89 -18.11
CA VAL A 57 -3.27 1.71 -17.30
C VAL A 57 -4.71 1.20 -17.40
N VAL A 58 -5.30 0.92 -16.24
CA VAL A 58 -6.70 0.50 -16.09
C VAL A 58 -7.42 1.49 -15.18
N LEU A 59 -8.52 2.06 -15.66
CA LEU A 59 -9.40 2.92 -14.86
C LEU A 59 -10.65 2.15 -14.42
N HIS A 60 -10.95 2.21 -13.12
CA HIS A 60 -12.25 1.85 -12.56
C HIS A 60 -12.81 3.02 -11.75
N HIS A 61 -13.60 3.88 -12.41
CA HIS A 61 -14.29 4.99 -11.76
C HIS A 61 -15.60 4.53 -11.10
N ARG A 62 -15.83 4.93 -9.85
CA ARG A 62 -17.00 4.56 -9.05
C ARG A 62 -17.85 5.79 -8.74
N GLU A 63 -18.87 6.00 -9.56
CA GLU A 63 -19.78 7.13 -9.38
C GLU A 63 -20.53 7.05 -8.06
N ASN A 64 -20.54 8.15 -7.30
CA ASN A 64 -21.26 8.30 -6.02
C ASN A 64 -20.83 7.35 -4.88
N GLU A 65 -19.75 6.58 -5.06
CA GLU A 65 -19.10 5.85 -3.98
C GLU A 65 -17.98 6.69 -3.35
N LYS A 66 -17.71 6.46 -2.06
CA LYS A 66 -16.53 7.03 -1.40
C LYS A 66 -15.95 6.04 -0.41
N GLY A 67 -14.66 5.80 -0.52
CA GLY A 67 -13.92 5.12 0.54
C GLY A 67 -12.62 4.51 0.05
N LEU A 68 -11.50 4.92 0.65
CA LEU A 68 -10.17 4.44 0.27
C LEU A 68 -10.06 2.92 0.40
N ALA A 69 -10.43 2.34 1.54
CA ALA A 69 -10.24 0.90 1.71
C ALA A 69 -11.18 0.08 0.79
N THR A 70 -12.39 0.57 0.50
CA THR A 70 -13.29 -0.12 -0.44
C THR A 70 -12.82 0.02 -1.88
N ALA A 71 -12.22 1.16 -2.26
CA ALA A 71 -11.54 1.34 -3.55
C ALA A 71 -10.41 0.32 -3.72
N VAL A 72 -9.56 0.18 -2.69
CA VAL A 72 -8.45 -0.76 -2.73
C VAL A 72 -8.95 -2.21 -2.84
N VAL A 73 -9.98 -2.61 -2.08
CA VAL A 73 -10.58 -3.96 -2.21
C VAL A 73 -11.14 -4.18 -3.61
N LYS A 74 -11.77 -3.17 -4.22
CA LYS A 74 -12.23 -3.27 -5.60
C LYS A 74 -11.06 -3.45 -6.57
N GLY A 75 -9.96 -2.72 -6.38
CA GLY A 75 -8.73 -2.88 -7.16
C GLY A 75 -8.12 -4.26 -7.00
N PHE A 76 -8.08 -4.82 -5.79
CA PHE A 76 -7.60 -6.19 -5.53
C PHE A 76 -8.39 -7.24 -6.32
N ARG A 77 -9.69 -7.04 -6.52
CA ARG A 77 -10.54 -7.94 -7.32
C ARG A 77 -10.33 -7.79 -8.83
N LEU A 78 -9.81 -6.65 -9.28
CA LEU A 78 -9.50 -6.38 -10.68
C LEU A 78 -8.08 -6.80 -11.05
N ALA A 79 -7.18 -6.90 -10.06
CA ALA A 79 -5.79 -7.27 -10.23
C ALA A 79 -5.60 -8.64 -10.87
N LYS A 80 -4.75 -8.71 -11.90
CA LYS A 80 -4.41 -9.92 -12.63
C LYS A 80 -3.01 -10.46 -12.28
N GLY A 81 -2.15 -9.62 -11.73
CA GLY A 81 -0.76 -9.93 -11.40
C GLY A 81 -0.65 -10.89 -10.22
N ASP A 82 0.45 -11.64 -10.17
CA ASP A 82 0.74 -12.57 -9.07
C ASP A 82 1.03 -11.83 -7.75
N TYR A 83 1.51 -10.59 -7.89
CA TYR A 83 1.77 -9.67 -6.79
C TYR A 83 0.90 -8.45 -6.94
N VAL A 84 0.24 -8.05 -5.84
CA VAL A 84 -0.64 -6.89 -5.80
C VAL A 84 -0.04 -5.87 -4.86
N ALA A 85 0.29 -4.69 -5.38
CA ALA A 85 0.72 -3.55 -4.59
C ALA A 85 -0.46 -2.62 -4.30
N CYS A 86 -0.46 -1.99 -3.13
CA CYS A 86 -1.31 -0.86 -2.78
C CYS A 86 -0.40 0.35 -2.62
N MET A 87 -0.69 1.45 -3.30
CA MET A 87 0.11 2.69 -3.28
C MET A 87 -0.81 3.91 -3.41
N ASP A 88 -0.54 4.96 -2.65
CA ASP A 88 -1.26 6.24 -2.78
C ASP A 88 -0.80 7.01 -4.03
N ALA A 89 -1.67 7.83 -4.61
CA ALA A 89 -1.37 8.58 -5.83
C ALA A 89 -0.53 9.86 -5.62
N ASP A 90 -0.36 10.31 -4.38
CA ASP A 90 0.14 11.65 -4.03
C ASP A 90 1.68 11.79 -4.00
N LEU A 91 2.39 10.79 -4.53
CA LEU A 91 3.86 10.70 -4.60
C LEU A 91 4.61 10.73 -3.25
N GLN A 92 3.92 10.75 -2.10
CA GLN A 92 4.57 10.59 -0.80
C GLN A 92 5.22 9.21 -0.66
N HIS A 93 4.66 8.23 -1.35
CA HIS A 93 5.24 6.92 -1.62
C HIS A 93 6.02 6.98 -2.94
N PRO A 94 7.36 6.98 -2.91
CA PRO A 94 8.16 7.01 -4.13
C PRO A 94 7.92 5.71 -4.94
N PRO A 95 7.54 5.78 -6.23
CA PRO A 95 7.33 4.61 -7.08
C PRO A 95 8.53 3.66 -7.16
N GLU A 96 9.75 4.15 -6.93
CA GLU A 96 10.99 3.38 -6.95
C GLU A 96 10.99 2.26 -5.88
N VAL A 97 10.17 2.42 -4.83
CA VAL A 97 9.98 1.42 -3.76
C VAL A 97 9.20 0.19 -4.26
N LEU A 98 8.49 0.28 -5.39
CA LEU A 98 7.85 -0.89 -6.01
C LEU A 98 8.87 -1.97 -6.37
N LEU A 99 10.06 -1.57 -6.86
CA LEU A 99 11.14 -2.51 -7.17
C LEU A 99 11.71 -3.15 -5.88
N ASP A 100 11.76 -2.40 -4.78
CA ASP A 100 12.21 -2.90 -3.48
C ASP A 100 11.24 -3.97 -2.94
N MET A 101 9.95 -3.67 -3.00
CA MET A 101 8.90 -4.63 -2.62
C MET A 101 8.95 -5.86 -3.52
N TYR A 102 9.11 -5.68 -4.83
CA TYR A 102 9.20 -6.80 -5.77
C TYR A 102 10.39 -7.72 -5.45
N ALA A 103 11.55 -7.16 -5.12
CA ALA A 103 12.71 -7.94 -4.67
C ALA A 103 12.42 -8.78 -3.43
N ALA A 104 11.69 -8.22 -2.46
CA ALA A 104 11.23 -8.96 -1.28
C ALA A 104 10.22 -10.07 -1.64
N MET A 105 9.31 -9.83 -2.59
CA MET A 105 8.35 -10.83 -3.05
C MET A 105 9.04 -12.01 -3.77
N LEU A 106 10.05 -11.72 -4.59
CA LEU A 106 10.89 -12.74 -5.24
C LEU A 106 11.69 -13.58 -4.23
N ALA A 107 12.04 -13.01 -3.07
CA ALA A 107 12.61 -13.75 -1.95
C ALA A 107 11.58 -14.58 -1.15
N HIS A 108 10.46 -14.96 -1.79
CA HIS A 108 9.37 -15.74 -1.24
C HIS A 108 8.74 -15.12 0.01
N ALA A 109 8.57 -13.81 0.07
CA ALA A 109 7.67 -13.20 1.05
C ALA A 109 6.21 -13.49 0.68
N ASP A 110 5.35 -13.54 1.70
CA ASP A 110 3.90 -13.48 1.52
C ASP A 110 3.46 -12.02 1.31
N MET A 111 4.17 -11.11 1.97
CA MET A 111 3.92 -9.68 1.93
C MET A 111 5.23 -8.89 2.15
N ALA A 112 5.41 -7.83 1.36
CA ALA A 112 6.48 -6.86 1.53
C ALA A 112 5.89 -5.55 2.07
N ILE A 113 6.53 -4.98 3.09
CA ILE A 113 6.09 -3.73 3.74
C ILE A 113 7.27 -2.76 3.80
N PRO A 114 7.29 -1.74 2.94
CA PRO A 114 8.21 -0.63 3.10
C PRO A 114 7.93 0.08 4.42
N SER A 115 8.97 0.30 5.21
CA SER A 115 8.86 0.81 6.57
C SER A 115 9.74 2.03 6.78
N ARG A 116 9.13 3.09 7.31
CA ARG A 116 9.80 4.35 7.68
C ARG A 116 10.54 4.23 9.01
N LEU A 117 10.24 3.19 9.78
CA LEU A 117 10.56 3.06 11.21
C LEU A 117 11.65 2.02 11.49
N ILE A 118 12.38 1.60 10.46
CA ILE A 118 13.50 0.66 10.52
C ILE A 118 14.80 1.34 10.06
N PRO A 119 15.99 0.79 10.36
CA PRO A 119 17.25 1.37 9.91
C PRO A 119 17.28 1.58 8.38
N GLY A 120 17.59 2.81 7.96
CA GLY A 120 17.56 3.25 6.56
C GLY A 120 16.23 3.84 6.09
N GLY A 121 15.15 3.70 6.88
CA GLY A 121 13.87 4.35 6.61
C GLY A 121 13.79 5.78 7.14
N SER A 122 12.88 6.57 6.60
CA SER A 122 12.66 7.97 7.02
C SER A 122 11.18 8.34 6.96
N ASP A 123 10.69 9.01 8.02
CA ASP A 123 9.37 9.63 8.07
C ASP A 123 9.44 11.16 7.88
N GLY A 124 10.45 11.62 7.14
CA GLY A 124 10.75 13.04 6.90
C GLY A 124 9.57 13.87 6.40
N GLY A 125 8.73 13.30 5.53
CA GLY A 125 7.54 13.96 4.99
C GLY A 125 6.34 14.14 5.95
N LEU A 126 6.54 13.90 7.25
CA LEU A 126 5.53 14.13 8.29
C LEU A 126 5.96 15.25 9.23
N ASP A 127 5.04 16.18 9.51
CA ASP A 127 5.20 17.12 10.62
C ASP A 127 5.17 16.40 11.98
N LEU A 128 5.66 17.09 13.03
CA LEU A 128 5.80 16.50 14.37
C LEU A 128 4.47 16.01 14.96
N ILE A 129 3.36 16.71 14.70
CA ILE A 129 2.03 16.34 15.19
C ILE A 129 1.56 15.06 14.51
N ARG A 130 1.72 14.97 13.18
CA ARG A 130 1.41 13.78 12.39
C ARG A 130 2.27 12.59 12.81
N LYS A 131 3.54 12.79 13.18
CA LYS A 131 4.39 11.73 13.76
C LYS A 131 3.81 11.19 15.06
N ILE A 132 3.36 12.07 15.97
CA ILE A 132 2.73 11.66 17.24
C ILE A 132 1.43 10.90 17.00
N ILE A 133 0.57 11.39 16.11
CA ILE A 133 -0.70 10.75 15.75
C ILE A 133 -0.44 9.36 15.14
N SER A 134 0.48 9.28 14.18
CA SER A 134 0.87 8.03 13.52
C SER A 134 1.43 7.01 14.51
N SER A 135 2.32 7.46 15.40
CA SER A 135 2.91 6.62 16.44
C SER A 135 1.86 6.08 17.42
N SER A 136 0.94 6.94 17.86
CA SER A 136 -0.17 6.54 18.74
C SER A 136 -1.07 5.49 18.07
N ALA A 137 -1.48 5.73 16.82
CA ALA A 137 -2.29 4.78 16.04
C ALA A 137 -1.60 3.42 15.90
N LYS A 138 -0.29 3.42 15.60
CA LYS A 138 0.54 2.20 15.55
C LYS A 138 0.49 1.42 16.85
N TYR A 139 0.74 2.07 18.00
CA TYR A 139 0.78 1.36 19.28
C TYR A 139 -0.58 0.81 19.68
N ILE A 140 -1.66 1.57 19.48
CA ILE A 140 -3.03 1.10 19.71
C ILE A 140 -3.32 -0.15 18.87
N ALA A 141 -2.98 -0.12 17.58
CA ALA A 141 -3.16 -1.25 16.68
C ALA A 141 -2.42 -2.52 17.15
N LYS A 142 -1.16 -2.39 17.57
CA LYS A 142 -0.35 -3.51 18.08
C LYS A 142 -0.87 -4.09 19.39
N ILE A 143 -1.45 -3.26 20.25
CA ILE A 143 -2.05 -3.70 21.52
C ILE A 143 -3.30 -4.55 21.22
N ILE A 144 -4.21 -4.01 20.40
CA ILE A 144 -5.50 -4.62 20.09
C ILE A 144 -5.33 -5.87 19.21
N LEU A 145 -4.48 -5.83 18.17
CA LEU A 145 -4.30 -6.91 17.20
C LEU A 145 -2.92 -7.59 17.34
N PRO A 146 -2.86 -8.81 17.89
CA PRO A 146 -1.59 -9.52 18.10
C PRO A 146 -0.80 -9.78 16.81
N CYS A 147 -1.46 -9.95 15.66
CA CYS A 147 -0.82 -10.12 14.37
C CYS A 147 0.04 -8.92 13.96
N LEU A 148 -0.23 -7.71 14.46
CA LEU A 148 0.53 -6.51 14.07
C LEU A 148 1.79 -6.28 14.92
N ARG A 149 1.96 -6.98 16.04
CA ARG A 149 2.98 -6.65 17.05
C ARG A 149 4.41 -6.65 16.51
N LYS A 150 4.70 -7.57 15.58
CA LYS A 150 6.04 -7.77 15.01
C LYS A 150 6.38 -6.85 13.83
N ILE A 151 5.40 -6.11 13.31
CA ILE A 151 5.55 -5.26 12.13
C ILE A 151 5.93 -3.86 12.59
N SER A 152 6.97 -3.25 12.03
CA SER A 152 7.46 -1.95 12.51
C SER A 152 6.49 -0.82 12.17
N ASP A 153 5.97 -0.80 10.94
CA ASP A 153 5.00 0.21 10.45
C ASP A 153 3.66 -0.41 10.01
N PRO A 154 2.82 -0.92 10.94
CA PRO A 154 1.60 -1.67 10.63
C PRO A 154 0.45 -0.80 10.11
N THR A 155 0.62 0.51 9.99
CA THR A 155 -0.42 1.46 9.53
C THR A 155 -0.08 2.10 8.19
N SER A 156 0.98 1.65 7.51
CA SER A 156 1.34 2.07 6.15
C SER A 156 0.18 1.86 5.16
N GLY A 157 0.07 2.76 4.18
CA GLY A 157 -0.77 2.58 2.99
C GLY A 157 -0.05 1.85 1.85
N LEU A 158 1.27 1.73 1.96
CA LEU A 158 2.15 1.14 0.96
C LEU A 158 2.56 -0.28 1.36
N PHE A 159 2.22 -1.27 0.53
CA PHE A 159 2.63 -2.67 0.68
C PHE A 159 2.43 -3.44 -0.62
N MET A 160 3.04 -4.63 -0.70
CA MET A 160 2.80 -5.61 -1.77
C MET A 160 2.51 -6.98 -1.17
N VAL A 161 1.57 -7.72 -1.74
CA VAL A 161 1.11 -9.02 -1.24
C VAL A 161 0.90 -10.00 -2.38
N ARG A 162 1.00 -11.31 -2.12
CA ARG A 162 0.63 -12.33 -3.11
C ARG A 162 -0.87 -12.27 -3.37
N ARG A 163 -1.28 -12.26 -4.65
CA ARG A 163 -2.70 -12.22 -5.03
C ARG A 163 -3.49 -13.39 -4.47
N GLU A 164 -2.91 -14.60 -4.46
CA GLU A 164 -3.55 -15.82 -3.94
C GLU A 164 -4.00 -15.69 -2.47
N LEU A 165 -3.34 -14.83 -1.68
CA LEU A 165 -3.72 -14.59 -0.28
C LEU A 165 -4.95 -13.70 -0.15
N LEU A 166 -5.28 -12.92 -1.19
CA LEU A 166 -6.44 -12.04 -1.24
C LEU A 166 -7.71 -12.78 -1.72
N GLU A 167 -7.57 -13.77 -2.60
CA GLU A 167 -8.72 -14.44 -3.25
C GLU A 167 -9.64 -15.19 -2.28
N GLY A 168 -9.09 -15.69 -1.17
CA GLY A 168 -9.85 -16.41 -0.13
C GLY A 168 -10.23 -15.55 1.08
N ALA A 169 -9.90 -14.25 1.08
CA ALA A 169 -10.08 -13.39 2.24
C ALA A 169 -11.40 -12.62 2.19
N ASP A 170 -12.15 -12.63 3.29
CA ASP A 170 -13.34 -11.79 3.48
C ASP A 170 -12.92 -10.39 3.95
N LEU A 171 -12.47 -9.56 3.00
CA LEU A 171 -12.05 -8.19 3.26
C LEU A 171 -13.29 -7.28 3.35
N ASN A 172 -13.63 -6.85 4.56
CA ASN A 172 -14.72 -5.91 4.82
C ASN A 172 -14.20 -4.68 5.59
N PRO A 173 -13.34 -3.86 4.96
CA PRO A 173 -12.60 -2.84 5.68
C PRO A 173 -13.49 -1.68 6.13
N ILE A 174 -13.22 -1.20 7.34
CA ILE A 174 -13.80 0.03 7.87
C ILE A 174 -12.76 1.14 7.75
N GLY A 175 -13.10 2.20 7.00
CA GLY A 175 -12.24 3.38 6.87
C GLY A 175 -11.17 3.23 5.79
N TRP A 176 -9.90 3.36 6.17
CA TRP A 176 -8.79 3.59 5.23
C TRP A 176 -7.52 2.76 5.49
N LYS A 177 -7.38 2.10 6.64
CA LYS A 177 -6.19 1.29 6.95
C LYS A 177 -6.32 -0.11 6.39
N ILE A 178 -6.33 -0.21 5.06
CA ILE A 178 -6.54 -1.48 4.35
C ILE A 178 -5.46 -2.52 4.66
N MET A 179 -4.20 -2.10 4.88
CA MET A 179 -3.13 -3.03 5.23
C MET A 179 -3.42 -3.80 6.53
N VAL A 180 -4.04 -3.15 7.52
CA VAL A 180 -4.45 -3.79 8.78
C VAL A 180 -5.50 -4.87 8.53
N GLU A 181 -6.45 -4.60 7.63
CA GLU A 181 -7.44 -5.59 7.18
C GLU A 181 -6.76 -6.80 6.54
N VAL A 182 -5.86 -6.55 5.57
CA VAL A 182 -5.13 -7.60 4.84
C VAL A 182 -4.32 -8.47 5.80
N ILE A 183 -3.57 -7.89 6.73
CA ILE A 183 -2.78 -8.68 7.69
C ILE A 183 -3.70 -9.49 8.63
N ALA A 184 -4.84 -8.94 9.02
CA ALA A 184 -5.77 -9.59 9.95
C ALA A 184 -6.60 -10.69 9.30
N GLN A 185 -6.97 -10.56 8.02
CA GLN A 185 -7.87 -11.49 7.32
C GLN A 185 -7.13 -12.49 6.41
N CYS A 186 -5.96 -12.13 5.89
CA CYS A 186 -5.19 -13.02 5.04
C CYS A 186 -4.20 -13.88 5.87
N ASN A 187 -3.92 -15.09 5.40
CA ASN A 187 -2.99 -16.02 6.05
C ASN A 187 -1.51 -15.67 5.79
N VAL A 188 -1.11 -14.43 6.10
CA VAL A 188 0.26 -13.94 5.94
C VAL A 188 1.15 -14.51 7.04
N LYS A 189 2.20 -15.25 6.66
CA LYS A 189 3.14 -15.89 7.58
C LYS A 189 4.55 -15.33 7.47
N LYS A 190 4.98 -14.85 6.30
CA LYS A 190 6.31 -14.31 6.08
C LYS A 190 6.25 -12.89 5.51
N ILE A 191 6.59 -11.93 6.36
CA ILE A 191 6.68 -10.52 6.02
C ILE A 191 8.15 -10.12 5.91
N LEU A 192 8.48 -9.37 4.85
CA LEU A 192 9.77 -8.70 4.73
C LEU A 192 9.55 -7.18 4.79
N GLU A 193 10.21 -6.52 5.73
CA GLU A 193 10.24 -5.05 5.81
C GLU A 193 11.48 -4.51 5.10
N THR A 194 11.29 -3.54 4.20
CA THR A 194 12.36 -2.83 3.48
C THR A 194 12.37 -1.36 3.86
N PRO A 195 13.55 -0.73 4.03
CA PRO A 195 13.60 0.69 4.35
C PRO A 195 13.14 1.54 3.17
N TYR A 196 12.44 2.64 3.44
CA TYR A 196 12.20 3.69 2.44
C TYR A 196 12.05 5.07 3.08
N SER A 197 12.22 6.10 2.26
CA SER A 197 12.01 7.50 2.65
C SER A 197 10.63 7.97 2.24
N PHE A 198 9.86 8.46 3.22
CA PHE A 198 8.55 9.07 3.00
C PHE A 198 8.72 10.54 2.65
N HIS A 199 8.22 10.94 1.48
CA HIS A 199 8.41 12.28 0.93
C HIS A 199 7.28 13.23 1.36
N ASP A 200 7.57 14.53 1.29
CA ASP A 200 6.55 15.56 1.36
C ASP A 200 5.54 15.38 0.23
N ARG A 201 4.30 15.77 0.47
CA ARG A 201 3.26 15.73 -0.54
C ARG A 201 3.49 16.85 -1.54
N GLU A 202 3.48 16.53 -2.83
CA GLU A 202 3.65 17.55 -3.88
C GLU A 202 2.40 18.44 -4.03
N SER A 203 1.19 17.90 -3.82
CA SER A 203 -0.06 18.66 -3.90
C SER A 203 -1.21 18.07 -3.04
N GLY A 204 -2.09 18.92 -2.50
CA GLY A 204 -3.35 18.51 -1.82
C GLY A 204 -3.32 18.49 -0.27
N GLU A 205 -4.50 18.45 0.36
CA GLU A 205 -4.67 18.56 1.81
C GLU A 205 -4.78 17.22 2.56
N SER A 206 -4.30 17.18 3.81
CA SER A 206 -4.40 16.00 4.69
C SER A 206 -5.85 15.77 5.15
N LYS A 207 -6.37 14.56 4.94
CA LYS A 207 -7.78 14.20 5.23
C LYS A 207 -8.00 13.65 6.65
N ILE A 208 -7.05 13.83 7.58
CA ILE A 208 -7.16 13.30 8.96
C ILE A 208 -8.18 14.11 9.76
N SER A 209 -9.26 13.46 10.21
CA SER A 209 -10.30 14.05 11.07
C SER A 209 -10.64 13.13 12.25
N LEU A 210 -11.33 13.66 13.27
CA LEU A 210 -11.79 12.85 14.41
C LEU A 210 -12.63 11.63 13.99
N LYS A 211 -13.49 11.82 12.97
CA LYS A 211 -14.29 10.73 12.39
C LYS A 211 -13.40 9.60 11.85
N VAL A 212 -12.33 9.96 11.14
CA VAL A 212 -11.37 8.99 10.58
C VAL A 212 -10.63 8.23 11.69
N SER A 213 -10.26 8.91 12.78
CA SER A 213 -9.64 8.28 13.95
C SER A 213 -10.59 7.29 14.65
N LEU A 214 -11.87 7.64 14.81
CA LEU A 214 -12.88 6.75 15.40
C LEU A 214 -13.15 5.52 14.52
N GLN A 215 -13.20 5.69 13.20
CA GLN A 215 -13.35 4.58 12.26
C GLN A 215 -12.17 3.59 12.36
N PHE A 216 -10.94 4.08 12.55
CA PHE A 216 -9.80 3.21 12.75
C PHE A 216 -9.91 2.39 14.04
N ILE A 217 -10.32 3.00 15.16
CA ILE A 217 -10.56 2.28 16.41
C ILE A 217 -11.65 1.22 16.23
N GLN A 218 -12.75 1.57 15.56
CA GLN A 218 -13.83 0.64 15.23
C GLN A 218 -13.33 -0.55 14.40
N GLN A 219 -12.50 -0.30 13.38
CA GLN A 219 -11.87 -1.34 12.57
C GLN A 219 -11.06 -2.30 13.43
N LEU A 220 -10.22 -1.78 14.34
CA LEU A 220 -9.38 -2.60 15.22
C LEU A 220 -10.20 -3.53 16.12
N PHE A 221 -11.30 -3.03 16.70
CA PHE A 221 -12.18 -3.86 17.52
C PHE A 221 -12.98 -4.88 16.70
N HIS A 222 -13.47 -4.50 15.53
CA HIS A 222 -14.12 -5.42 14.61
C HIS A 222 -13.18 -6.57 14.22
N LEU A 223 -11.96 -6.24 13.82
CA LEU A 223 -10.94 -7.23 13.48
C LEU A 223 -10.49 -8.05 14.69
N ARG A 224 -10.44 -7.48 15.90
CA ARG A 224 -10.08 -8.25 17.09
C ARG A 224 -11.02 -9.44 17.31
N LEU A 225 -12.31 -9.24 17.05
CA LEU A 225 -13.32 -10.28 17.19
C LEU A 225 -13.29 -11.28 16.02
N ASN A 226 -13.07 -10.78 14.79
CA ASN A 226 -13.27 -11.57 13.57
C ASN A 226 -11.99 -12.03 12.85
N CYS A 227 -10.79 -11.61 13.28
CA CYS A 227 -9.59 -11.85 12.48
C CYS A 227 -9.26 -13.34 12.33
N VAL A 228 -8.94 -13.73 11.10
CA VAL A 228 -8.43 -15.07 10.74
C VAL A 228 -6.98 -15.23 11.22
N ASN A 229 -6.14 -14.23 10.98
CA ASN A 229 -4.73 -14.25 11.36
C ASN A 229 -4.52 -13.76 12.79
N LYS A 230 -4.25 -14.69 13.71
CA LYS A 230 -3.90 -14.36 15.11
C LYS A 230 -2.40 -14.04 15.32
N GLY A 231 -1.60 -14.02 14.25
CA GLY A 231 -0.15 -13.78 14.29
C GLY A 231 0.70 -14.99 14.72
N LYS A 232 0.08 -16.16 14.93
CA LYS A 232 0.77 -17.37 15.37
C LYS A 232 1.69 -17.88 14.25
N GLY A 233 2.98 -18.01 14.53
CA GLY A 233 3.97 -18.49 13.57
C GLY A 233 4.39 -17.45 12.52
N MET A 234 3.82 -16.24 12.54
CA MET A 234 4.22 -15.17 11.63
C MET A 234 5.65 -14.71 11.92
N LYS A 235 6.48 -14.66 10.87
CA LYS A 235 7.86 -14.20 10.87
C LYS A 235 7.92 -12.87 10.13
N VAL A 236 8.53 -11.88 10.77
CA VAL A 236 8.84 -10.58 10.18
C VAL A 236 10.36 -10.49 10.17
N ALA A 237 10.95 -10.22 9.01
CA ALA A 237 12.37 -9.95 8.90
C ALA A 237 12.59 -8.58 8.24
N VAL A 238 13.61 -7.88 8.71
CA VAL A 238 13.99 -6.57 8.21
C VAL A 238 15.20 -6.75 7.30
N TRP A 239 15.17 -6.16 6.10
CA TRP A 239 16.34 -6.07 5.25
C TRP A 239 17.09 -4.77 5.54
N SER A 240 18.42 -4.86 5.57
CA SER A 240 19.25 -3.66 5.59
C SER A 240 19.29 -3.02 4.20
N PRO A 241 19.65 -1.73 4.09
CA PRO A 241 19.84 -1.07 2.80
C PRO A 241 20.79 -1.83 1.86
N GLU A 242 21.88 -2.40 2.40
CA GLU A 242 22.89 -3.13 1.61
C GLU A 242 22.31 -4.42 1.03
N LYS A 243 21.57 -5.19 1.85
CA LYS A 243 20.91 -6.41 1.40
C LYS A 243 19.84 -6.11 0.34
N LEU A 244 19.10 -5.02 0.52
CA LEU A 244 18.11 -4.59 -0.46
C LEU A 244 18.77 -4.23 -1.79
N ALA A 245 19.85 -3.44 -1.76
CA ALA A 245 20.60 -3.07 -2.96
C ALA A 245 21.15 -4.30 -3.71
N GLU A 246 21.72 -5.28 -2.99
CA GLU A 246 22.16 -6.56 -3.57
C GLU A 246 21.02 -7.27 -4.32
N LYS A 247 19.83 -7.36 -3.71
CA LYS A 247 18.69 -8.05 -4.31
C LYS A 247 18.09 -7.31 -5.50
N LYS A 248 18.13 -5.97 -5.51
CA LYS A 248 17.68 -5.18 -6.68
C LYS A 248 18.61 -5.33 -7.87
N ALA A 249 19.94 -5.30 -7.65
CA ALA A 249 20.91 -5.44 -8.72
C ALA A 249 20.69 -6.74 -9.52
N ALA A 250 20.42 -7.84 -8.82
CA ALA A 250 20.12 -9.13 -9.43
C ALA A 250 18.85 -9.14 -10.32
N ILE A 251 17.89 -8.22 -10.09
CA ILE A 251 16.67 -8.09 -10.91
C ILE A 251 16.97 -7.25 -12.15
N THR A 252 17.76 -6.20 -12.02
CA THR A 252 18.07 -5.28 -13.12
C THR A 252 19.05 -5.87 -14.15
N GLU A 253 19.86 -6.84 -13.72
CA GLU A 253 20.84 -7.57 -14.53
C GLU A 253 20.27 -8.82 -15.24
N ALA A 254 19.10 -9.30 -14.81
CA ALA A 254 18.37 -10.42 -15.43
C ALA A 254 17.52 -9.95 -16.62
#